data_AF-A0A849US37-F1
#
_entry.id   AF-A0A849US37-F1
#
_cell.length_a   1.000
_cell.length_b   1.000
_cell.length_c   1.000
_cell.angle_alpha   90.00
_cell.angle_beta   90.00
_cell.angle_gamma   90.00
#
_symmetry.space_group_name_H-M   'P 1'
#
loop_
_entity.id
_entity.type
_entity.pdbx_description
1 polymer ?
#
loop_
_entity_poly.entity_id
_entity_poly.type
_entity_poly.pdbx_seq_one_letter_code
_entity_poly.pdbx_strand_id
1 'polypeptide(L)'
;MKAYLQIIIFLLFCTLANAQKNYFIYIQTENKQPFYVKIKDKVLSSSSAGYLVISKLNEGNITFNIGFPKDQWVQQTFYLNIENNDAGYLLKNFGDKGWGLYNLQNMSLAMNGVKAITKPQTQSENDDAFANTLAAATNTDVKVTKVEKVEPVAKKIETENVAPKKEVVITNKIEKVQTNTSKDGTDIMYKIITNNKAETVNVFIPNESIFKPEVEKNEQPLKAVAPQKEKFLDIELQNPNANTTESKLEKPVAITNSDCKGIVASADDFFKTRKKMVEEDNEDAMLDVARKIFRAKCYSVEQIKNLSVLFLTDVGKYNFFDAAYAFTYDTQNFATLQSLLKDDYFINRFKALIRK
;
A
#
# COMPACT_ATOMS: atom_id res chain seq x y z
N MET A 1 -10.01 61.38 6.28
CA MET A 1 -10.59 60.72 5.08
C MET A 1 -9.56 59.92 4.27
N LYS A 2 -8.38 60.45 3.92
CA LYS A 2 -7.38 59.71 3.11
C LYS A 2 -6.89 58.39 3.74
N ALA A 3 -6.67 58.34 5.06
CA ALA A 3 -6.26 57.13 5.76
C ALA A 3 -7.33 56.02 5.74
N TYR A 4 -8.61 56.38 5.85
CA TYR A 4 -9.72 55.43 5.75
C TYR A 4 -9.87 54.87 4.34
N LEU A 5 -9.64 55.70 3.31
CA LEU A 5 -9.65 55.24 1.92
C LEU A 5 -8.53 54.22 1.64
N GLN A 6 -7.34 54.45 2.20
CA GLN A 6 -6.22 53.50 2.07
C GLN A 6 -6.48 52.17 2.78
N ILE A 7 -7.11 52.21 3.96
CA ILE A 7 -7.48 50.99 4.71
C ILE A 7 -8.55 50.19 3.95
N ILE A 8 -9.55 50.86 3.35
CA ILE A 8 -10.59 50.19 2.55
C ILE A 8 -10.00 49.56 1.29
N ILE A 9 -9.06 50.24 0.61
CA ILE A 9 -8.37 49.68 -0.56
C ILE A 9 -7.53 48.44 -0.17
N PHE A 10 -6.86 48.48 0.99
CA PHE A 10 -6.09 47.35 1.49
C PHE A 10 -6.98 46.15 1.85
N LEU A 11 -8.12 46.40 2.52
CA LEU A 11 -9.12 45.37 2.83
C LEU A 11 -9.75 44.75 1.58
N LEU A 12 -10.00 45.55 0.54
CA LEU A 12 -10.50 45.05 -0.74
C LEU A 12 -9.46 44.16 -1.44
N PHE A 13 -8.18 44.51 -1.37
CA PHE A 13 -7.09 43.72 -1.97
C PHE A 13 -6.87 42.37 -1.27
N CYS A 14 -7.09 42.29 0.04
CA CYS A 14 -7.03 41.02 0.78
C CYS A 14 -8.09 39.99 0.34
N THR A 15 -9.22 40.42 -0.20
CA THR A 15 -10.29 39.50 -0.66
C THR A 15 -10.05 38.89 -2.05
N LEU A 16 -9.02 39.34 -2.78
CA LEU A 16 -8.66 38.79 -4.10
C LEU A 16 -7.59 37.70 -4.03
N ALA A 17 -7.14 37.33 -2.83
CA ALA A 17 -6.20 36.24 -2.62
C ALA A 17 -6.89 34.88 -2.80
N ASN A 18 -6.95 34.38 -4.03
CA ASN A 18 -7.27 32.97 -4.28
C ASN A 18 -6.09 32.12 -3.80
N ALA A 19 -6.25 31.45 -2.66
CA ALA A 19 -5.31 30.42 -2.23
C ALA A 19 -5.32 29.29 -3.26
N GLN A 20 -4.21 29.11 -3.98
CA GLN A 20 -4.04 27.96 -4.87
C GLN A 20 -4.05 26.68 -4.02
N LYS A 21 -5.15 25.93 -4.07
CA LYS A 21 -5.22 24.61 -3.45
C LYS A 21 -4.28 23.67 -4.20
N ASN A 22 -3.36 23.07 -3.46
CA ASN A 22 -2.42 22.10 -3.96
C ASN A 22 -2.76 20.74 -3.36
N TYR A 23 -2.72 19.71 -4.19
CA TYR A 23 -2.95 18.34 -3.77
C TYR A 23 -1.65 17.56 -3.76
N PHE A 24 -1.66 16.45 -3.04
CA PHE A 24 -0.62 15.44 -3.12
C PHE A 24 -1.18 14.08 -3.53
N ILE A 25 -0.33 13.31 -4.19
CA ILE A 25 -0.57 11.91 -4.47
C ILE A 25 0.49 11.08 -3.75
N TYR A 26 0.03 10.12 -2.93
CA TYR A 26 0.87 9.08 -2.35
C TYR A 26 0.77 7.82 -3.20
N ILE A 27 1.92 7.23 -3.56
CA ILE A 27 1.98 5.95 -4.27
C ILE A 27 2.90 5.01 -3.49
N GLN A 28 2.45 3.78 -3.25
CA GLN A 28 3.23 2.73 -2.60
C GLN A 28 3.18 1.44 -3.42
N THR A 29 4.28 0.69 -3.49
CA THR A 29 4.30 -0.66 -4.07
C THR A 29 3.92 -1.72 -3.04
N GLU A 30 3.17 -2.75 -3.47
CA GLU A 30 2.76 -3.87 -2.61
C GLU A 30 3.97 -4.64 -2.03
N ASN A 31 5.03 -4.78 -2.82
CA ASN A 31 6.23 -5.55 -2.48
C ASN A 31 7.41 -4.70 -1.99
N LYS A 32 7.19 -3.42 -1.64
CA LYS A 32 8.23 -2.45 -1.25
C LYS A 32 9.31 -2.21 -2.31
N GLN A 33 9.07 -2.62 -3.57
CA GLN A 33 10.00 -2.41 -4.67
C GLN A 33 10.13 -0.91 -4.99
N PRO A 34 11.36 -0.39 -5.13
CA PRO A 34 11.57 0.99 -5.58
C PRO A 34 11.10 1.21 -7.02
N PHE A 35 10.61 2.40 -7.31
CA PHE A 35 10.14 2.84 -8.62
C PHE A 35 10.45 4.33 -8.82
N TYR A 36 10.17 4.85 -10.01
CA TYR A 36 10.17 6.29 -10.28
C TYR A 36 8.91 6.67 -11.04
N VAL A 37 8.48 7.92 -10.87
CA VAL A 37 7.38 8.52 -11.60
C VAL A 37 7.93 9.64 -12.46
N LYS A 38 7.69 9.56 -13.77
CA LYS A 38 7.88 10.66 -14.70
C LYS A 38 6.55 11.40 -14.86
N ILE A 39 6.58 12.69 -14.58
CA ILE A 39 5.44 13.61 -14.68
C ILE A 39 5.91 14.89 -15.37
N LYS A 40 5.36 15.16 -16.57
CA LYS A 40 5.88 16.22 -17.46
C LYS A 40 7.39 16.03 -17.65
N ASP A 41 8.20 17.06 -17.36
CA ASP A 41 9.66 17.04 -17.48
C ASP A 41 10.38 16.65 -16.18
N LYS A 42 9.65 16.19 -15.14
CA LYS A 42 10.22 15.81 -13.85
C LYS A 42 10.21 14.31 -13.67
N VAL A 43 11.31 13.79 -13.11
CA VAL A 43 11.42 12.40 -12.65
C VAL A 43 11.56 12.41 -11.14
N LEU A 44 10.66 11.72 -10.47
CA LEU A 44 10.61 11.61 -9.01
C LEU A 44 10.85 10.16 -8.61
N SER A 45 11.90 9.90 -7.83
CA SER A 45 12.24 8.55 -7.37
C SER A 45 11.54 8.25 -6.05
N SER A 46 11.04 7.03 -5.90
CA SER A 46 10.52 6.53 -4.62
C SER A 46 11.63 6.34 -3.59
N SER A 47 11.24 6.14 -2.34
CA SER A 47 12.13 5.60 -1.30
C SER A 47 12.58 4.17 -1.62
N SER A 48 13.59 3.69 -0.89
CA SER A 48 14.02 2.28 -0.91
C SER A 48 12.94 1.33 -0.38
N ALA A 49 11.99 1.82 0.41
CA ALA A 49 10.85 1.06 0.91
C ALA A 49 9.64 1.07 -0.04
N GLY A 50 9.79 1.63 -1.25
CA GLY A 50 8.77 1.55 -2.29
C GLY A 50 7.61 2.52 -2.11
N TYR A 51 7.84 3.74 -1.63
CA TYR A 51 6.80 4.78 -1.59
C TYR A 51 7.27 6.13 -2.12
N LEU A 52 6.35 6.92 -2.67
CA LEU A 52 6.59 8.25 -3.21
C LEU A 52 5.42 9.18 -2.88
N VAL A 53 5.71 10.42 -2.48
CA VAL A 53 4.74 11.51 -2.37
C VAL A 53 5.01 12.54 -3.46
N ILE A 54 4.01 12.78 -4.31
CA ILE A 54 4.04 13.79 -5.36
C ILE A 54 3.21 14.98 -4.88
N SER A 55 3.88 16.03 -4.44
CA SER A 55 3.24 17.26 -3.92
C SER A 55 3.03 18.33 -5.00
N LYS A 56 2.23 19.35 -4.68
CA LYS A 56 2.03 20.56 -5.51
C LYS A 56 1.37 20.25 -6.85
N LEU A 57 0.35 19.39 -6.80
CA LEU A 57 -0.47 19.03 -7.94
C LEU A 57 -1.69 19.95 -8.00
N ASN A 58 -2.03 20.39 -9.22
CA ASN A 58 -3.27 21.12 -9.49
C ASN A 58 -4.38 20.13 -9.82
N GLU A 59 -5.63 20.58 -9.72
CA GLU A 59 -6.80 19.81 -10.16
C GLU A 59 -6.75 19.48 -11.64
N GLY A 60 -7.41 18.39 -12.00
CA GLY A 60 -7.61 17.96 -13.38
C GLY A 60 -6.88 16.68 -13.76
N ASN A 61 -6.91 16.38 -15.06
CA ASN A 61 -6.38 15.15 -15.62
C ASN A 61 -4.86 15.18 -15.71
N ILE A 62 -4.23 14.13 -15.19
CA ILE A 62 -2.78 14.00 -15.13
C ILE A 62 -2.33 12.63 -15.63
N THR A 63 -1.24 12.64 -16.39
CA THR A 63 -0.62 11.42 -16.90
C THR A 63 0.64 11.13 -16.11
N PHE A 64 0.70 9.94 -15.52
CA PHE A 64 1.86 9.42 -14.81
C PHE A 64 2.52 8.31 -15.62
N ASN A 65 3.85 8.34 -15.66
CA ASN A 65 4.66 7.29 -16.25
C ASN A 65 5.52 6.65 -15.16
N ILE A 66 5.18 5.43 -14.76
CA ILE A 66 5.87 4.71 -13.70
C ILE A 66 6.88 3.75 -14.30
N GLY A 67 8.13 3.81 -13.86
CA GLY A 67 9.15 2.84 -14.25
C GLY A 67 9.91 2.28 -13.05
N PHE A 68 10.68 1.24 -13.29
CA PHE A 68 11.37 0.48 -12.25
C PHE A 68 12.89 0.49 -12.51
N PRO A 69 13.73 0.45 -11.47
CA PRO A 69 15.18 0.42 -11.63
C PRO A 69 15.63 -0.72 -12.55
N LYS A 70 16.68 -0.46 -13.34
CA LYS A 70 17.27 -1.41 -14.30
C LYS A 70 16.30 -1.89 -15.39
N ASP A 71 15.26 -1.11 -15.67
CA ASP A 71 14.22 -1.44 -16.67
C ASP A 71 13.64 -2.86 -16.49
N GLN A 72 13.53 -3.30 -15.22
CA GLN A 72 12.97 -4.61 -14.87
C GLN A 72 11.57 -4.83 -15.43
N TRP A 73 10.84 -3.73 -15.66
CA TRP A 73 9.54 -3.72 -16.26
C TRP A 73 9.46 -2.59 -17.28
N VAL A 74 8.66 -2.80 -18.32
CA VAL A 74 8.28 -1.74 -19.25
C VAL A 74 7.63 -0.59 -18.47
N GLN A 75 7.83 0.64 -18.91
CA GLN A 75 7.21 1.80 -18.28
C GLN A 75 5.67 1.71 -18.37
N GLN A 76 5.00 1.95 -17.25
CA GLN A 76 3.54 1.86 -17.11
C GLN A 76 2.94 3.28 -17.16
N THR A 77 1.92 3.49 -17.98
CA THR A 77 1.24 4.79 -18.14
C THR A 77 -0.10 4.77 -17.42
N PHE A 78 -0.36 5.74 -16.55
CA PHE A 78 -1.63 5.89 -15.84
C PHE A 78 -2.24 7.27 -16.09
N TYR A 79 -3.56 7.32 -16.17
CA TYR A 79 -4.34 8.55 -16.33
C TYR A 79 -5.21 8.73 -15.10
N LEU A 80 -4.91 9.74 -14.28
CA LEU A 80 -5.64 10.02 -13.05
C LEU A 80 -6.34 11.38 -13.15
N ASN A 81 -7.49 11.53 -12.48
CA ASN A 81 -8.14 12.81 -12.29
C ASN A 81 -7.98 13.25 -10.83
N ILE A 82 -7.53 14.49 -10.61
CA ILE A 82 -7.40 15.08 -9.27
C ILE A 82 -8.64 15.95 -9.02
N GLU A 83 -9.50 15.52 -8.11
CA GLU A 83 -10.82 16.12 -7.85
C GLU A 83 -10.90 16.71 -6.43
N ASN A 84 -10.28 17.87 -6.23
CA ASN A 84 -10.34 18.64 -4.98
C ASN A 84 -9.99 17.84 -3.70
N ASN A 85 -9.19 16.78 -3.85
CA ASN A 85 -8.73 15.93 -2.75
C ASN A 85 -7.34 15.35 -3.02
N ASP A 86 -6.67 14.97 -1.93
CA ASP A 86 -5.45 14.18 -1.98
C ASP A 86 -5.79 12.72 -2.27
N ALA A 87 -4.90 11.99 -2.95
CA ALA A 87 -5.14 10.61 -3.35
C ALA A 87 -3.99 9.68 -2.95
N GLY A 88 -4.33 8.50 -2.42
CA GLY A 88 -3.39 7.44 -2.10
C GLY A 88 -3.61 6.25 -3.01
N TYR A 89 -2.54 5.69 -3.56
CA TYR A 89 -2.59 4.54 -4.44
C TYR A 89 -1.61 3.44 -4.03
N LEU A 90 -2.05 2.20 -4.14
CA LEU A 90 -1.21 1.02 -4.13
C LEU A 90 -0.92 0.60 -5.57
N LEU A 91 0.34 0.64 -5.97
CA LEU A 91 0.83 0.10 -7.23
C LEU A 91 1.02 -1.41 -7.08
N LYS A 92 0.21 -2.16 -7.84
CA LYS A 92 0.16 -3.62 -7.76
C LYS A 92 0.35 -4.25 -9.13
N ASN A 93 1.03 -5.39 -9.14
CA ASN A 93 1.16 -6.24 -10.31
C ASN A 93 0.08 -7.33 -10.26
N PHE A 94 -0.77 -7.40 -11.28
CA PHE A 94 -1.86 -8.38 -11.40
C PHE A 94 -1.49 -9.55 -12.34
N GLY A 95 -0.20 -9.83 -12.53
CA GLY A 95 0.29 -10.90 -13.40
C GLY A 95 -0.03 -10.60 -14.86
N ASP A 96 -0.76 -11.51 -15.50
CA ASP A 96 -1.11 -11.42 -16.93
C ASP A 96 -1.96 -10.17 -17.26
N LYS A 97 -2.67 -9.61 -16.27
CA LYS A 97 -3.46 -8.38 -16.43
C LYS A 97 -2.60 -7.11 -16.41
N GLY A 98 -1.32 -7.22 -16.04
CA GLY A 98 -0.39 -6.10 -15.97
C GLY A 98 -0.48 -5.31 -14.66
N TRP A 99 0.09 -4.09 -14.69
CA TRP A 99 0.15 -3.22 -13.52
C TRP A 99 -1.10 -2.35 -13.37
N GLY A 100 -1.52 -2.14 -12.12
CA GLY A 100 -2.63 -1.28 -11.77
C GLY A 100 -2.34 -0.40 -10.56
N LEU A 101 -2.95 0.79 -10.54
CA LEU A 101 -3.02 1.67 -9.38
C LEU A 101 -4.37 1.45 -8.68
N TYR A 102 -4.33 0.86 -7.50
CA TYR A 102 -5.48 0.67 -6.64
C TYR A 102 -5.63 1.86 -5.70
N ASN A 103 -6.70 2.63 -5.83
CA ASN A 103 -6.96 3.78 -4.98
C ASN A 103 -7.32 3.32 -3.57
N LEU A 104 -6.58 3.79 -2.58
CA LEU A 104 -6.71 3.39 -1.18
C LEU A 104 -7.97 3.96 -0.50
N GLN A 105 -8.56 5.03 -1.05
CA GLN A 105 -9.70 5.70 -0.45
C GLN A 105 -11.04 5.20 -0.99
N ASN A 106 -11.15 5.00 -2.30
CA ASN A 106 -12.39 4.61 -2.96
C ASN A 106 -12.35 3.20 -3.60
N MET A 107 -11.24 2.47 -3.41
CA MET A 107 -11.07 1.09 -3.89
C MET A 107 -11.16 0.94 -5.42
N SER A 108 -11.09 2.03 -6.18
CA SER A 108 -11.09 2.00 -7.64
C SER A 108 -9.74 1.52 -8.20
N LEU A 109 -9.78 0.84 -9.34
CA LEU A 109 -8.58 0.32 -10.01
C LEU A 109 -8.36 1.05 -11.34
N ALA A 110 -7.23 1.74 -11.46
CA ALA A 110 -6.76 2.31 -12.73
C ALA A 110 -5.69 1.39 -13.34
N MET A 111 -6.00 0.78 -14.48
CA MET A 111 -5.08 -0.11 -15.20
C MET A 111 -4.12 0.67 -16.11
N ASN A 112 -2.93 0.11 -16.34
CA ASN A 112 -1.97 0.67 -17.29
C ASN A 112 -2.62 0.92 -18.66
N GLY A 113 -2.44 2.12 -19.20
CA GLY A 113 -2.88 2.52 -20.54
C GLY A 113 -4.37 2.83 -20.68
N VAL A 114 -5.18 2.58 -19.65
CA VAL A 114 -6.64 2.79 -19.71
C VAL A 114 -6.97 4.20 -19.23
N LYS A 115 -7.57 5.02 -20.10
CA LYS A 115 -8.13 6.32 -19.72
C LYS A 115 -9.48 6.11 -19.04
N ALA A 116 -9.68 6.72 -17.87
CA ALA A 116 -11.00 6.74 -17.23
C ALA A 116 -12.02 7.38 -18.19
N ILE A 117 -13.02 6.62 -18.60
CA ILE A 117 -14.14 7.14 -19.41
C ILE A 117 -15.07 7.86 -18.43
N THR A 118 -15.03 9.20 -18.43
CA THR A 118 -16.02 10.01 -17.75
C THR A 118 -17.37 9.81 -18.44
N LYS A 119 -18.21 8.90 -17.93
CA LYS A 119 -19.65 8.91 -18.20
C LYS A 119 -20.39 9.14 -16.87
N PRO A 120 -21.40 10.01 -16.82
CA PRO A 120 -22.32 10.08 -15.69
C PRO A 120 -23.02 8.72 -15.53
N GLN A 121 -23.33 8.35 -14.29
CA GLN A 121 -23.98 7.08 -13.96
C GLN A 121 -25.19 6.78 -14.85
N THR A 122 -25.14 5.65 -15.56
CA THR A 122 -26.31 4.87 -15.96
C THR A 122 -25.95 3.39 -15.79
N GLN A 123 -26.88 2.63 -15.23
CA GLN A 123 -26.77 1.21 -14.90
C GLN A 123 -26.37 0.32 -16.09
N SER A 124 -25.75 -0.80 -15.72
CA SER A 124 -25.62 -2.08 -16.44
C SER A 124 -24.64 -2.18 -17.61
N GLU A 125 -23.59 -2.96 -17.42
CA GLU A 125 -23.28 -4.05 -18.36
C GLU A 125 -22.54 -5.17 -17.61
N ASN A 126 -23.25 -6.27 -17.35
CA ASN A 126 -22.71 -7.50 -16.78
C ASN A 126 -22.01 -8.29 -17.88
N ASP A 127 -20.69 -8.25 -17.91
CA ASP A 127 -19.85 -9.18 -18.68
C ASP A 127 -19.46 -10.42 -17.84
N ASP A 128 -20.38 -10.88 -16.99
CA ASP A 128 -20.16 -12.08 -16.19
C ASP A 128 -20.48 -13.32 -17.03
N ALA A 129 -19.47 -14.17 -17.21
CA ALA A 129 -19.56 -15.52 -17.80
C ALA A 129 -20.65 -16.40 -17.15
N PHE A 130 -21.19 -15.98 -16.00
CA PHE A 130 -22.34 -16.57 -15.33
C PHE A 130 -23.68 -16.33 -16.08
N ALA A 131 -23.90 -15.14 -16.66
CA ALA A 131 -25.14 -14.81 -17.38
C ALA A 131 -25.28 -15.61 -18.68
N ASN A 132 -24.16 -15.83 -19.40
CA ASN A 132 -24.14 -16.66 -20.61
C ASN A 132 -24.40 -18.15 -20.30
N THR A 133 -24.08 -18.61 -19.09
CA THR A 133 -24.37 -19.97 -18.66
C THR A 133 -25.86 -20.15 -18.32
N LEU A 134 -26.53 -19.10 -17.85
CA LEU A 134 -27.96 -19.13 -17.52
C LEU A 134 -28.85 -18.95 -18.76
N ALA A 135 -28.42 -18.15 -19.74
CA ALA A 135 -29.13 -17.98 -21.01
C ALA A 135 -29.17 -19.26 -21.86
N ALA A 136 -28.14 -20.11 -21.77
CA ALA A 136 -28.12 -21.43 -22.43
C ALA A 136 -29.15 -22.42 -21.83
N ALA A 137 -29.63 -22.18 -20.60
CA ALA A 137 -30.63 -23.01 -19.94
C ALA A 137 -32.08 -22.56 -20.21
N THR A 138 -32.28 -21.34 -20.74
CA THR A 138 -33.60 -20.77 -20.99
C THR A 138 -33.66 -20.19 -22.40
N ASN A 139 -33.94 -21.04 -23.40
CA ASN A 139 -34.08 -20.67 -24.82
C ASN A 139 -34.99 -19.45 -25.04
N THR A 140 -34.42 -18.24 -24.97
CA THR A 140 -35.10 -16.98 -25.27
C THR A 140 -34.14 -16.07 -26.02
N ASP A 141 -34.45 -15.84 -27.29
CA ASP A 141 -33.69 -15.01 -28.21
C ASP A 141 -33.81 -13.52 -27.85
N VAL A 142 -32.68 -12.83 -27.66
CA VAL A 142 -32.62 -11.37 -27.71
C VAL A 142 -31.87 -10.95 -28.97
N LYS A 143 -32.61 -10.36 -29.92
CA LYS A 143 -32.11 -9.86 -31.21
C LYS A 143 -31.13 -8.70 -31.04
N VAL A 144 -29.96 -8.83 -31.67
CA VAL A 144 -28.95 -7.76 -31.81
C VAL A 144 -29.10 -7.08 -33.19
N THR A 145 -29.29 -5.76 -33.18
CA THR A 145 -29.28 -4.93 -34.40
C THR A 145 -27.85 -4.47 -34.69
N LYS A 146 -27.38 -4.83 -35.88
CA LYS A 146 -26.09 -4.47 -36.50
C LYS A 146 -26.04 -2.99 -36.85
N VAL A 147 -24.97 -2.28 -36.47
CA VAL A 147 -24.61 -0.97 -37.02
C VAL A 147 -23.20 -1.01 -37.62
N GLU A 148 -23.12 -0.34 -38.75
CA GLU A 148 -22.17 -0.46 -39.85
C GLU A 148 -20.88 0.34 -39.64
N LYS A 149 -19.81 -0.18 -40.25
CA LYS A 149 -18.45 0.34 -40.29
C LYS A 149 -18.39 1.55 -41.22
N VAL A 150 -17.83 2.67 -40.76
CA VAL A 150 -17.46 3.81 -41.62
C VAL A 150 -15.97 4.08 -41.48
N GLU A 151 -15.26 4.00 -42.61
CA GLU A 151 -13.82 4.26 -42.75
C GLU A 151 -13.51 5.78 -42.67
N PRO A 152 -12.33 6.19 -42.17
CA PRO A 152 -11.93 7.59 -42.20
C PRO A 152 -11.27 7.96 -43.53
N VAL A 153 -11.87 8.93 -44.22
CA VAL A 153 -11.31 9.62 -45.39
C VAL A 153 -10.18 10.56 -44.95
N ALA A 154 -9.01 10.38 -45.56
CA ALA A 154 -7.85 11.25 -45.42
C ALA A 154 -8.12 12.64 -46.03
N LYS A 155 -7.77 13.71 -45.30
CA LYS A 155 -7.71 15.08 -45.82
C LYS A 155 -6.32 15.66 -45.56
N LYS A 156 -5.65 15.96 -46.68
CA LYS A 156 -4.35 16.61 -46.83
C LYS A 156 -4.49 18.08 -46.43
N ILE A 157 -3.59 18.62 -45.61
CA ILE A 157 -3.43 20.06 -45.39
C ILE A 157 -1.99 20.44 -45.72
N GLU A 158 -1.89 21.46 -46.57
CA GLU A 158 -0.69 22.10 -47.07
C GLU A 158 0.14 22.80 -45.98
N THR A 159 1.42 22.90 -46.29
CA THR A 159 2.50 23.59 -45.61
C THR A 159 2.32 25.10 -45.55
N GLU A 160 2.58 25.71 -44.38
CA GLU A 160 2.98 27.11 -44.29
C GLU A 160 4.20 27.25 -43.36
N ASN A 161 5.19 27.99 -43.86
CA ASN A 161 6.51 28.26 -43.29
C ASN A 161 6.44 29.16 -42.05
N VAL A 162 7.13 28.80 -40.96
CA VAL A 162 7.61 29.77 -39.96
C VAL A 162 9.06 29.45 -39.58
N ALA A 163 9.89 30.50 -39.63
CA ALA A 163 11.35 30.51 -39.49
C ALA A 163 11.86 30.04 -38.09
N PRO A 164 13.12 29.56 -37.99
CA PRO A 164 13.64 28.90 -36.80
C PRO A 164 14.08 29.88 -35.72
N LYS A 165 13.52 29.78 -34.51
CA LYS A 165 14.03 30.43 -33.30
C LYS A 165 15.01 29.49 -32.61
N LYS A 166 16.25 29.95 -32.42
CA LYS A 166 17.34 29.20 -31.75
C LYS A 166 16.88 28.59 -30.43
N GLU A 167 16.90 27.27 -30.37
CA GLU A 167 16.63 26.49 -29.17
C GLU A 167 17.93 26.36 -28.38
N VAL A 168 17.92 26.83 -27.13
CA VAL A 168 19.02 26.65 -26.19
C VAL A 168 18.92 25.23 -25.65
N VAL A 169 19.86 24.38 -26.05
CA VAL A 169 19.96 22.99 -25.57
C VAL A 169 20.30 23.00 -24.08
N ILE A 170 19.32 22.68 -23.24
CA ILE A 170 19.51 22.45 -21.81
C ILE A 170 19.97 21.00 -21.65
N THR A 171 21.25 20.77 -21.40
CA THR A 171 21.79 19.45 -21.06
C THR A 171 21.73 19.25 -19.55
N ASN A 172 20.93 18.28 -19.12
CA ASN A 172 20.95 17.78 -17.75
C ASN A 172 21.78 16.49 -17.74
N LYS A 173 22.94 16.50 -17.09
CA LYS A 173 23.87 15.36 -17.03
C LYS A 173 24.27 15.10 -15.59
N ILE A 174 24.23 13.83 -15.18
CA ILE A 174 24.71 13.38 -13.86
C ILE A 174 25.95 12.54 -14.08
N GLU A 175 27.04 12.90 -13.41
CA GLU A 175 28.31 12.19 -13.45
C GLU A 175 28.70 11.75 -12.04
N LYS A 176 29.00 10.46 -11.87
CA LYS A 176 29.54 9.95 -10.62
C LYS A 176 31.02 10.32 -10.54
N VAL A 177 31.42 11.11 -9.54
CA VAL A 177 32.78 11.65 -9.42
C VAL A 177 33.66 10.74 -8.58
N GLN A 178 33.16 10.25 -7.45
CA GLN A 178 33.96 9.44 -6.52
C GLN A 178 33.11 8.47 -5.72
N THR A 179 33.70 7.34 -5.31
CA THR A 179 33.15 6.44 -4.31
C THR A 179 34.22 6.04 -3.33
N ASN A 180 33.95 6.25 -2.05
CA ASN A 180 34.80 5.82 -0.96
C ASN A 180 34.01 4.84 -0.10
N THR A 181 34.50 3.61 0.03
CA THR A 181 33.88 2.60 0.89
C THR A 181 34.71 2.45 2.15
N SER A 182 34.09 2.66 3.31
CA SER A 182 34.67 2.48 4.64
C SER A 182 33.93 1.35 5.38
N LYS A 183 34.39 1.02 6.58
CA LYS A 183 33.72 0.07 7.49
C LYS A 183 32.31 0.54 7.87
N ASP A 184 32.12 1.85 8.01
CA ASP A 184 30.87 2.47 8.45
C ASP A 184 29.83 2.61 7.32
N GLY A 185 30.25 2.56 6.07
CA GLY A 185 29.38 2.77 4.91
C GLY A 185 30.12 3.19 3.65
N THR A 186 29.37 3.45 2.59
CA THR A 186 29.88 3.91 1.29
C THR A 186 29.44 5.35 1.02
N ASP A 187 30.40 6.25 0.85
CA ASP A 187 30.21 7.61 0.38
C ASP A 187 30.30 7.68 -1.14
N ILE A 188 29.28 8.25 -1.78
CA ILE A 188 29.24 8.46 -3.23
C ILE A 188 29.04 9.94 -3.54
N MET A 189 29.97 10.54 -4.28
CA MET A 189 29.87 11.92 -4.76
C MET A 189 29.38 11.95 -6.20
N TYR A 190 28.30 12.68 -6.45
CA TYR A 190 27.72 12.93 -7.77
C TYR A 190 27.89 14.40 -8.14
N LYS A 191 28.25 14.67 -9.40
CA LYS A 191 28.24 15.98 -10.03
C LYS A 191 27.01 16.07 -10.93
N ILE A 192 26.12 17.01 -10.61
CA ILE A 192 24.87 17.26 -11.32
C ILE A 192 25.06 18.53 -12.12
N ILE A 193 25.00 18.43 -13.44
CA ILE A 193 25.02 19.58 -14.35
C ILE A 193 23.58 19.86 -14.76
N THR A 194 23.06 21.02 -14.38
CA THR A 194 21.70 21.49 -14.69
C THR A 194 21.81 22.91 -15.21
N ASN A 195 21.28 23.19 -16.40
CA ASN A 195 21.36 24.53 -17.02
C ASN A 195 22.80 25.11 -17.04
N ASN A 196 23.81 24.31 -17.42
CA ASN A 196 25.24 24.68 -17.39
C ASN A 196 25.82 25.03 -16.00
N LYS A 197 25.11 24.77 -14.90
CA LYS A 197 25.63 24.87 -13.53
C LYS A 197 25.91 23.48 -12.98
N ALA A 198 27.13 23.28 -12.47
CA ALA A 198 27.54 22.02 -11.86
C ALA A 198 27.46 22.11 -10.33
N GLU A 199 26.73 21.21 -9.70
CA GLU A 199 26.62 21.07 -8.24
C GLU A 199 27.08 19.66 -7.82
N THR A 200 27.63 19.52 -6.62
CA THR A 200 28.08 18.22 -6.09
C THR A 200 27.21 17.78 -4.92
N VAL A 201 26.75 16.53 -4.93
CA VAL A 201 25.93 15.92 -3.88
C VAL A 201 26.65 14.67 -3.36
N ASN A 202 26.75 14.53 -2.03
CA ASN A 202 27.30 13.35 -1.38
C ASN A 202 26.17 12.47 -0.83
N VAL A 203 26.25 11.17 -1.10
CA VAL A 203 25.28 10.15 -0.65
C VAL A 203 26.04 9.13 0.19
N PHE A 204 25.74 9.05 1.48
CA PHE A 204 26.29 8.04 2.39
C PHE A 204 25.31 6.88 2.54
N ILE A 205 25.80 5.66 2.29
CA ILE A 205 25.06 4.41 2.43
C ILE A 205 25.67 3.62 3.59
N PRO A 206 25.05 3.57 4.77
CA PRO A 206 25.60 2.87 5.92
C PRO A 206 25.67 1.35 5.68
N ASN A 207 26.71 0.71 6.21
CA ASN A 207 26.86 -0.74 6.15
C ASN A 207 26.05 -1.40 7.28
N GLU A 208 25.08 -2.26 6.94
CA GLU A 208 24.15 -2.90 7.89
C GLU A 208 24.84 -3.89 8.88
N SER A 209 26.15 -4.10 8.77
CA SER A 209 26.90 -5.08 9.57
C SER A 209 27.22 -4.66 11.02
N ILE A 210 26.84 -3.46 11.50
CA ILE A 210 27.29 -2.96 12.82
C ILE A 210 26.28 -3.19 13.96
N PHE A 211 25.09 -3.74 13.69
CA PHE A 211 24.16 -4.13 14.76
C PHE A 211 24.34 -5.60 15.18
N LYS A 212 25.45 -5.90 15.87
CA LYS A 212 25.53 -7.04 16.79
C LYS A 212 25.77 -6.47 18.19
N PRO A 213 24.83 -6.58 19.15
CA PRO A 213 25.15 -6.27 20.53
C PRO A 213 26.14 -7.34 21.03
N GLU A 214 27.30 -6.88 21.46
CA GLU A 214 28.32 -7.67 22.13
C GLU A 214 27.78 -8.06 23.51
N VAL A 215 27.38 -9.33 23.65
CA VAL A 215 26.97 -9.89 24.95
C VAL A 215 28.24 -10.21 25.72
N GLU A 216 28.53 -9.35 26.70
CA GLU A 216 29.59 -9.53 27.67
C GLU A 216 29.31 -10.79 28.50
N LYS A 217 30.10 -11.85 28.26
CA LYS A 217 30.11 -13.06 29.07
C LYS A 217 30.74 -12.74 30.42
N ASN A 218 29.98 -12.86 31.49
CA ASN A 218 30.53 -13.05 32.82
C ASN A 218 30.15 -14.46 33.31
N GLU A 219 31.06 -15.42 33.10
CA GLU A 219 30.98 -16.78 33.64
C GLU A 219 31.74 -16.83 34.96
N GLN A 220 31.09 -17.32 36.03
CA GLN A 220 31.72 -17.97 37.18
C GLN A 220 30.73 -19.02 37.78
N PRO A 221 31.21 -20.07 38.47
CA PRO A 221 30.94 -21.45 38.07
C PRO A 221 29.92 -22.21 38.92
N LEU A 222 29.43 -23.32 38.33
CA LEU A 222 28.56 -24.34 38.93
C LEU A 222 29.04 -24.85 40.30
N LYS A 223 28.09 -25.07 41.21
CA LYS A 223 28.16 -26.16 42.19
C LYS A 223 26.97 -27.09 42.02
N ALA A 224 27.30 -28.37 41.99
CA ALA A 224 26.47 -29.52 41.67
C ALA A 224 25.41 -29.82 42.75
N VAL A 225 24.24 -30.28 42.29
CA VAL A 225 23.36 -31.16 43.07
C VAL A 225 22.92 -32.32 42.15
N ALA A 226 23.09 -33.54 42.66
CA ALA A 226 22.88 -34.82 42.00
C ALA A 226 21.38 -35.18 41.85
N PRO A 227 21.03 -36.18 40.99
CA PRO A 227 19.69 -36.35 40.44
C PRO A 227 18.83 -37.37 41.23
N GLN A 228 17.50 -37.15 41.26
CA GLN A 228 16.51 -38.17 41.63
C GLN A 228 15.46 -38.37 40.54
N LYS A 229 15.70 -39.40 39.72
CA LYS A 229 14.83 -40.56 39.39
C LYS A 229 13.31 -40.32 39.25
N GLU A 230 12.82 -40.31 38.00
CA GLU A 230 11.45 -40.74 37.68
C GLU A 230 11.46 -42.08 36.92
N LYS A 231 10.54 -42.95 37.31
CA LYS A 231 10.36 -44.33 36.85
C LYS A 231 9.61 -44.35 35.52
N PHE A 232 10.18 -45.08 34.55
CA PHE A 232 9.46 -45.61 33.40
C PHE A 232 8.70 -46.88 33.83
N LEU A 233 7.47 -47.05 33.35
CA LEU A 233 6.85 -48.37 33.20
C LEU A 233 6.70 -48.64 31.71
N ASP A 234 7.40 -49.69 31.27
CA ASP A 234 7.24 -50.35 29.98
C ASP A 234 5.99 -51.24 30.00
N ILE A 235 5.17 -51.20 28.94
CA ILE A 235 4.33 -52.33 28.53
C ILE A 235 4.41 -52.48 27.01
N GLU A 236 4.67 -53.71 26.62
CA GLU A 236 5.07 -54.21 25.30
C GLU A 236 4.01 -54.13 24.20
N LEU A 237 4.55 -54.11 22.98
CA LEU A 237 3.90 -54.32 21.70
C LEU A 237 3.29 -55.73 21.58
N GLN A 238 2.05 -55.80 21.10
CA GLN A 238 1.60 -56.90 20.24
C GLN A 238 0.88 -56.33 19.01
N ASN A 239 1.42 -56.68 17.85
CA ASN A 239 0.81 -56.53 16.53
C ASN A 239 0.17 -57.87 16.14
N PRO A 240 -1.03 -57.86 15.54
CA PRO A 240 -1.20 -58.63 14.32
C PRO A 240 -1.97 -57.86 13.24
N ASN A 241 -1.41 -57.93 12.03
CA ASN A 241 -1.92 -57.40 10.76
C ASN A 241 -3.43 -57.55 10.54
N ALA A 242 -4.07 -56.49 10.05
CA ALA A 242 -4.90 -56.50 8.83
C ALA A 242 -5.21 -55.08 8.34
N ASN A 243 -4.76 -54.78 7.12
CA ASN A 243 -5.20 -53.77 6.15
C ASN A 243 -6.26 -52.73 6.58
N THR A 244 -6.02 -51.44 6.31
CA THR A 244 -6.42 -50.78 5.05
C THR A 244 -5.84 -49.36 4.98
N THR A 245 -5.28 -49.06 3.83
CA THR A 245 -4.89 -47.79 3.23
C THR A 245 -5.88 -46.64 3.50
N GLU A 246 -5.39 -45.47 3.93
CA GLU A 246 -5.52 -44.18 3.20
C GLU A 246 -5.04 -42.99 4.07
N SER A 247 -4.15 -42.21 3.46
CA SER A 247 -3.69 -40.90 3.90
C SER A 247 -4.87 -39.96 4.15
N LYS A 248 -4.99 -39.41 5.37
CA LYS A 248 -5.94 -38.35 5.67
C LYS A 248 -5.19 -37.09 6.09
N LEU A 249 -5.13 -36.16 5.14
CA LEU A 249 -4.95 -34.71 5.35
C LEU A 249 -5.69 -34.26 6.62
N GLU A 250 -4.95 -33.77 7.60
CA GLU A 250 -5.55 -32.98 8.68
C GLU A 250 -6.02 -31.64 8.09
N LYS A 251 -7.34 -31.47 8.06
CA LYS A 251 -8.01 -30.23 7.67
C LYS A 251 -7.77 -29.16 8.74
N PRO A 252 -7.59 -27.88 8.38
CA PRO A 252 -7.53 -26.81 9.37
C PRO A 252 -8.90 -26.67 10.04
N VAL A 253 -8.88 -26.67 11.38
CA VAL A 253 -10.03 -26.43 12.24
C VAL A 253 -10.54 -25.02 11.96
N ALA A 254 -11.76 -24.92 11.44
CA ALA A 254 -12.49 -23.66 11.36
C ALA A 254 -12.94 -23.28 12.77
N ILE A 255 -12.15 -22.44 13.44
CA ILE A 255 -12.49 -21.86 14.73
C ILE A 255 -13.38 -20.65 14.44
N THR A 256 -14.68 -20.82 14.69
CA THR A 256 -15.71 -19.79 14.49
C THR A 256 -15.98 -19.08 15.81
N ASN A 257 -15.00 -18.32 16.32
CA ASN A 257 -15.16 -17.55 17.56
C ASN A 257 -15.58 -16.08 17.29
N SER A 258 -16.19 -15.82 16.13
CA SER A 258 -16.61 -14.47 15.79
C SER A 258 -17.89 -14.10 16.55
N ASP A 259 -17.76 -13.24 17.56
CA ASP A 259 -18.87 -12.50 18.18
C ASP A 259 -19.31 -11.29 17.33
N CYS A 260 -18.87 -11.23 16.08
CA CYS A 260 -19.32 -10.27 15.10
C CYS A 260 -20.82 -10.45 14.82
N LYS A 261 -21.64 -9.74 15.60
CA LYS A 261 -23.09 -9.56 15.35
C LYS A 261 -23.42 -8.13 14.92
N GLY A 262 -22.42 -7.25 14.92
CA GLY A 262 -22.53 -5.84 14.54
C GLY A 262 -22.58 -5.62 13.03
N ILE A 263 -22.68 -4.35 12.65
CA ILE A 263 -22.66 -3.95 11.24
C ILE A 263 -21.23 -4.09 10.70
N VAL A 264 -21.07 -4.67 9.52
CA VAL A 264 -19.76 -4.75 8.84
C VAL A 264 -19.27 -3.32 8.54
N ALA A 265 -18.04 -3.02 8.95
CA ALA A 265 -17.44 -1.72 8.78
C ALA A 265 -17.14 -1.44 7.30
N SER A 266 -17.66 -0.31 6.81
CA SER A 266 -17.32 0.22 5.50
C SER A 266 -15.91 0.83 5.46
N ALA A 267 -15.42 1.21 4.28
CA ALA A 267 -14.14 1.92 4.16
C ALA A 267 -14.13 3.24 4.95
N ASP A 268 -15.24 3.99 4.91
CA ASP A 268 -15.39 5.24 5.67
C ASP A 268 -15.34 4.99 7.19
N ASP A 269 -15.93 3.89 7.67
CA ASP A 269 -15.86 3.51 9.08
C ASP A 269 -14.44 3.15 9.51
N PHE A 270 -13.71 2.45 8.65
CA PHE A 270 -12.29 2.18 8.86
C PHE A 270 -11.48 3.48 8.96
N PHE A 271 -11.68 4.44 8.05
CA PHE A 271 -10.98 5.73 8.10
C PHE A 271 -11.34 6.54 9.36
N LYS A 272 -12.62 6.58 9.74
CA LYS A 272 -13.07 7.23 10.97
C LYS A 272 -12.47 6.58 12.21
N THR A 273 -12.37 5.25 12.23
CA THR A 273 -11.76 4.51 13.33
C THR A 273 -10.28 4.81 13.44
N ARG A 274 -9.57 4.74 12.31
CA ARG A 274 -8.15 5.09 12.25
C ARG A 274 -7.90 6.52 12.72
N LYS A 275 -8.72 7.46 12.26
CA LYS A 275 -8.62 8.87 12.67
C LYS A 275 -8.80 9.02 14.19
N LYS A 276 -9.87 8.43 14.75
CA LYS A 276 -10.13 8.50 16.19
C LYS A 276 -9.03 7.88 17.04
N MET A 277 -8.42 6.78 16.59
CA MET A 277 -7.27 6.21 17.30
C MET A 277 -6.07 7.15 17.27
N VAL A 278 -5.77 7.78 16.12
CA VAL A 278 -4.64 8.72 15.99
C VAL A 278 -4.88 10.05 16.72
N GLU A 279 -6.13 10.40 17.01
CA GLU A 279 -6.48 11.57 17.83
C GLU A 279 -6.13 11.39 19.31
N GLU A 280 -5.89 10.17 19.78
CA GLU A 280 -5.52 9.89 21.17
C GLU A 280 -4.01 10.03 21.40
N ASP A 281 -3.63 10.47 22.61
CA ASP A 281 -2.24 10.81 22.95
C ASP A 281 -1.35 9.59 23.27
N ASN A 282 -1.95 8.45 23.59
CA ASN A 282 -1.21 7.26 24.03
C ASN A 282 -1.87 5.96 23.58
N GLU A 283 -1.06 4.90 23.58
CA GLU A 283 -1.40 3.59 23.05
C GLU A 283 -2.59 2.92 23.76
N ASP A 284 -2.69 3.08 25.08
CA ASP A 284 -3.80 2.54 25.87
C ASP A 284 -5.14 3.24 25.54
N ALA A 285 -5.11 4.56 25.38
CA ALA A 285 -6.27 5.33 24.93
C ALA A 285 -6.71 4.93 23.51
N MET A 286 -5.76 4.72 22.60
CA MET A 286 -6.07 4.17 21.26
C MET A 286 -6.78 2.81 21.35
N LEU A 287 -6.32 1.92 22.24
CA LEU A 287 -6.94 0.61 22.47
C LEU A 287 -8.36 0.72 23.01
N ASP A 288 -8.61 1.64 23.93
CA ASP A 288 -9.95 1.84 24.49
C ASP A 288 -10.94 2.36 23.46
N VAL A 289 -10.50 3.29 22.60
CA VAL A 289 -11.27 3.73 21.44
C VAL A 289 -11.57 2.56 20.50
N ALA A 290 -10.56 1.75 20.16
CA ALA A 290 -10.74 0.59 19.30
C ALA A 290 -11.73 -0.42 19.89
N ARG A 291 -11.60 -0.79 21.18
CA ARG A 291 -12.52 -1.69 21.90
C ARG A 291 -13.96 -1.20 21.83
N LYS A 292 -14.18 0.11 22.02
CA LYS A 292 -15.52 0.71 21.95
C LYS A 292 -16.12 0.59 20.55
N ILE A 293 -15.31 0.80 19.52
CA ILE A 293 -15.75 0.74 18.12
C ILE A 293 -16.03 -0.71 17.68
N PHE A 294 -15.17 -1.65 18.04
CA PHE A 294 -15.31 -3.06 17.67
C PHE A 294 -16.57 -3.72 18.24
N ARG A 295 -17.01 -3.31 19.42
CA ARG A 295 -18.32 -3.75 19.98
C ARG A 295 -19.52 -3.38 19.10
N ALA A 296 -19.41 -2.32 18.30
CA ALA A 296 -20.49 -1.84 17.44
C ALA A 296 -20.36 -2.33 15.99
N LYS A 297 -19.13 -2.54 15.51
CA LYS A 297 -18.85 -2.83 14.10
C LYS A 297 -17.83 -3.94 13.93
N CYS A 298 -18.03 -4.73 12.90
CA CYS A 298 -17.11 -5.80 12.57
C CYS A 298 -16.13 -5.40 11.48
N TYR A 299 -14.88 -5.84 11.63
CA TYR A 299 -13.81 -5.51 10.71
C TYR A 299 -13.30 -6.76 10.00
N SER A 300 -12.66 -6.57 8.84
CA SER A 300 -11.92 -7.63 8.19
C SER A 300 -10.53 -7.77 8.80
N VAL A 301 -9.91 -8.94 8.68
CA VAL A 301 -8.51 -9.17 9.08
C VAL A 301 -7.59 -8.17 8.39
N GLU A 302 -7.87 -7.80 7.14
CA GLU A 302 -7.10 -6.79 6.41
C GLU A 302 -7.25 -5.39 7.03
N GLN A 303 -8.46 -5.00 7.43
CA GLN A 303 -8.68 -3.74 8.13
C GLN A 303 -7.99 -3.75 9.50
N ILE A 304 -8.09 -4.84 10.26
CA ILE A 304 -7.39 -5.03 11.54
C ILE A 304 -5.88 -4.94 11.33
N LYS A 305 -5.33 -5.61 10.31
CA LYS A 305 -3.92 -5.52 9.93
C LYS A 305 -3.49 -4.07 9.70
N ASN A 306 -4.26 -3.32 8.92
CA ASN A 306 -3.93 -1.93 8.60
C ASN A 306 -4.05 -0.99 9.82
N LEU A 307 -5.02 -1.20 10.71
CA LEU A 307 -5.13 -0.45 11.97
C LEU A 307 -4.00 -0.80 12.93
N SER A 308 -3.53 -2.05 12.95
CA SER A 308 -2.46 -2.50 13.85
C SER A 308 -1.12 -1.79 13.62
N VAL A 309 -0.93 -1.17 12.45
CA VAL A 309 0.27 -0.37 12.11
C VAL A 309 0.42 0.84 13.04
N LEU A 310 -0.66 1.30 13.68
CA LEU A 310 -0.60 2.36 14.69
C LEU A 310 0.15 1.93 15.96
N PHE A 311 0.26 0.62 16.22
CA PHE A 311 0.96 0.06 17.37
C PHE A 311 2.38 -0.33 16.99
N LEU A 312 3.36 0.37 17.56
CA LEU A 312 4.77 0.18 17.20
C LEU A 312 5.40 -1.03 17.89
N THR A 313 4.89 -1.40 19.06
CA THR A 313 5.39 -2.50 19.88
C THR A 313 4.57 -3.78 19.67
N ASP A 314 5.19 -4.93 19.92
CA ASP A 314 4.48 -6.21 19.85
C ASP A 314 3.46 -6.37 20.99
N VAL A 315 3.71 -5.75 22.14
CA VAL A 315 2.74 -5.62 23.25
C VAL A 315 1.46 -4.96 22.74
N GLY A 316 1.60 -3.81 22.09
CA GLY A 316 0.50 -3.03 21.55
C GLY A 316 -0.29 -3.76 20.49
N LYS A 317 0.41 -4.31 19.49
CA LYS A 317 -0.21 -5.10 18.43
C LYS A 317 -0.96 -6.30 18.99
N TYR A 318 -0.36 -7.03 19.93
CA TYR A 318 -1.02 -8.17 20.56
C TYR A 318 -2.29 -7.74 21.30
N ASN A 319 -2.22 -6.69 22.14
CA ASN A 319 -3.38 -6.17 22.86
C ASN A 319 -4.49 -5.69 21.90
N PHE A 320 -4.10 -5.11 20.78
CA PHE A 320 -5.03 -4.69 19.73
C PHE A 320 -5.68 -5.89 19.04
N PHE A 321 -4.92 -6.93 18.71
CA PHE A 321 -5.45 -8.17 18.14
C PHE A 321 -6.38 -8.89 19.11
N ASP A 322 -6.04 -8.97 20.39
CA ASP A 322 -6.90 -9.52 21.45
C ASP A 322 -8.24 -8.78 21.51
N ALA A 323 -8.21 -7.44 21.44
CA ALA A 323 -9.42 -6.62 21.39
C ALA A 323 -10.25 -6.80 20.11
N ALA A 324 -9.61 -7.13 18.99
CA ALA A 324 -10.24 -7.22 17.67
C ALA A 324 -10.78 -8.63 17.34
N TYR A 325 -10.23 -9.68 17.94
CA TYR A 325 -10.44 -11.07 17.52
C TYR A 325 -11.92 -11.46 17.47
N ALA A 326 -12.67 -11.16 18.53
CA ALA A 326 -14.10 -11.46 18.61
C ALA A 326 -14.96 -10.65 17.62
N PHE A 327 -14.47 -9.52 17.11
CA PHE A 327 -15.20 -8.61 16.23
C PHE A 327 -14.70 -8.64 14.78
N THR A 328 -13.92 -9.66 14.43
CA THR A 328 -13.44 -9.87 13.06
C THR A 328 -14.38 -10.81 12.33
N TYR A 329 -14.86 -10.45 11.13
CA TYR A 329 -15.86 -11.29 10.43
C TYR A 329 -15.24 -12.43 9.61
N ASP A 330 -13.98 -12.30 9.17
CA ASP A 330 -13.22 -13.33 8.45
C ASP A 330 -12.15 -13.98 9.34
N THR A 331 -12.58 -14.47 10.51
CA THR A 331 -11.74 -15.09 11.56
C THR A 331 -10.80 -16.18 11.05
N GLN A 332 -11.17 -16.92 10.00
CA GLN A 332 -10.32 -17.91 9.35
C GLN A 332 -8.97 -17.34 8.87
N ASN A 333 -8.92 -16.05 8.54
CA ASN A 333 -7.72 -15.37 8.09
C ASN A 333 -6.92 -14.77 9.26
N PHE A 334 -7.45 -14.78 10.48
CA PHE A 334 -6.87 -14.05 11.62
C PHE A 334 -5.46 -14.54 11.96
N ALA A 335 -5.19 -15.83 11.76
CA ALA A 335 -3.87 -16.43 11.93
C ALA A 335 -2.75 -15.72 11.13
N THR A 336 -3.07 -15.06 10.01
CA THR A 336 -2.10 -14.33 9.20
C THR A 336 -1.48 -13.13 9.93
N LEU A 337 -2.16 -12.57 10.93
CA LEU A 337 -1.68 -11.46 11.74
C LEU A 337 -0.50 -11.83 12.64
N GLN A 338 -0.28 -13.13 12.91
CA GLN A 338 0.87 -13.61 13.68
C GLN A 338 2.20 -13.11 13.08
N SER A 339 2.28 -12.98 11.76
CA SER A 339 3.48 -12.50 11.04
C SER A 339 3.88 -11.06 11.37
N LEU A 340 3.00 -10.30 12.05
CA LEU A 340 3.23 -8.91 12.44
C LEU A 340 3.87 -8.77 13.82
N LEU A 341 3.94 -9.86 14.58
CA LEU A 341 4.61 -10.00 15.87
C LEU A 341 5.99 -10.64 15.64
N LYS A 342 6.99 -10.17 16.39
CA LYS A 342 8.38 -10.65 16.31
C LYS A 342 8.80 -11.40 17.56
N ASP A 343 8.32 -10.98 18.73
CA ASP A 343 8.65 -11.58 20.01
C ASP A 343 7.88 -12.90 20.22
N ASP A 344 8.64 -13.97 20.49
CA ASP A 344 8.12 -15.32 20.73
C ASP A 344 7.07 -15.39 21.84
N TYR A 345 7.19 -14.56 22.88
CA TYR A 345 6.21 -14.48 23.95
C TYR A 345 4.84 -14.06 23.41
N PHE A 346 4.78 -12.99 22.61
CA PHE A 346 3.52 -12.51 22.02
C PHE A 346 3.02 -13.41 20.90
N ILE A 347 3.90 -14.04 20.13
CA ILE A 347 3.53 -15.04 19.13
C ILE A 347 2.81 -16.23 19.79
N ASN A 348 3.35 -16.76 20.89
CA ASN A 348 2.74 -17.89 21.59
C ASN A 348 1.40 -17.51 22.23
N ARG A 349 1.31 -16.30 22.77
CA ARG A 349 0.07 -15.78 23.34
C ARG A 349 -1.00 -15.53 22.27
N PHE A 350 -0.60 -15.07 21.09
CA PHE A 350 -1.48 -14.94 19.91
C PHE A 350 -1.99 -16.30 19.43
N LYS A 351 -1.11 -17.32 19.37
CA LYS A 351 -1.52 -18.70 19.03
C LYS A 351 -2.54 -19.24 20.04
N ALA A 352 -2.39 -18.91 21.33
CA ALA A 352 -3.35 -19.30 22.36
C ALA A 352 -4.69 -18.55 22.22
N LEU A 353 -4.64 -17.26 21.82
CA LEU A 353 -5.83 -16.47 21.52
C LEU A 353 -6.69 -17.13 20.43
N ILE A 354 -6.07 -17.50 19.31
CA ILE A 354 -6.80 -18.03 18.14
C ILE A 354 -7.29 -19.48 18.29
N ARG A 355 -6.88 -20.16 19.36
CA ARG A 355 -7.30 -21.54 19.67
C ARG A 355 -8.55 -21.60 20.55
N LYS A 356 -8.96 -20.46 21.10
CA LYS A 356 -10.25 -20.28 21.77
C LYS A 356 -11.34 -20.10 20.74
#